data_AF-A0A968MY19-F1
#
_entry.id   AF-A0A968MY19-F1
#
_cell.length_a   1.000
_cell.length_b   1.000
_cell.length_c   1.000
_cell.angle_alpha   90.00
_cell.angle_beta   90.00
_cell.angle_gamma   90.00
#
_symmetry.space_group_name_H-M   'P 1'
#
loop_
_entity.id
_entity.type
_entity.pdbx_description
1 polymer ?
#
loop_
_entity_poly.entity_id
_entity_poly.type
_entity_poly.pdbx_seq_one_letter_code
_entity_poly.pdbx_strand_id
1 'polypeptide(L)'
;MMKKIGIIGIGNMGLAIVQGALCSKVFTPKDFLAYSRNVQREIEVKKQTGVGFVKSLKEIANCEQIILATKPQDIIDVLVQLENILPIII
;
A
#
# COMPACT_ATOMS: atom_id res chain seq x y z
N MET A 1 -13.59 -11.67 -8.57
CA MET A 1 -12.52 -10.70 -8.90
C MET A 1 -11.97 -10.20 -7.57
N MET A 2 -10.70 -10.46 -7.25
CA MET A 2 -10.09 -9.98 -6.01
C MET A 2 -9.73 -8.51 -6.21
N LYS A 3 -10.47 -7.59 -5.56
CA LYS A 3 -10.13 -6.17 -5.57
C LYS A 3 -8.87 -5.97 -4.77
N LYS A 4 -7.73 -5.76 -5.43
CA LYS A 4 -6.47 -5.49 -4.75
C LYS A 4 -6.35 -3.99 -4.49
N ILE A 5 -6.32 -3.63 -3.23
CA ILE A 5 -5.98 -2.28 -2.75
C ILE A 5 -4.48 -2.24 -2.47
N GLY A 6 -3.77 -1.38 -3.21
CA GLY A 6 -2.36 -1.09 -3.03
C GLY A 6 -2.17 0.01 -2.00
N ILE A 7 -1.24 -0.16 -1.07
CA ILE A 7 -0.91 0.88 -0.08
C ILE A 7 0.57 1.22 -0.22
N ILE A 8 0.85 2.48 -0.54
CA ILE A 8 2.22 3.00 -0.62
C ILE A 8 2.49 3.76 0.67
N GLY A 9 3.36 3.21 1.51
CA GLY A 9 3.66 3.73 2.84
C GLY A 9 2.82 3.04 3.92
N ILE A 10 3.49 2.32 4.82
CA ILE A 10 2.85 1.60 5.94
C ILE A 10 3.32 2.14 7.31
N GLY A 11 3.36 3.47 7.40
CA GLY A 11 3.56 4.17 8.68
C GLY A 11 2.37 4.00 9.63
N ASN A 12 2.18 4.95 10.53
CA ASN A 12 1.01 4.90 11.44
C ASN A 12 -0.31 5.01 10.67
N MET A 13 -0.40 5.93 9.70
CA MET A 13 -1.62 6.13 8.90
C MET A 13 -1.94 4.91 8.02
N GLY A 14 -0.97 4.41 7.25
CA GLY A 14 -1.18 3.23 6.42
C GLY A 14 -1.61 2.01 7.23
N LEU A 15 -1.00 1.79 8.40
CA LEU A 15 -1.40 0.71 9.31
C LEU A 15 -2.82 0.91 9.85
N ALA A 16 -3.18 2.11 10.31
CA ALA A 16 -4.50 2.41 10.85
C ALA A 16 -5.61 2.19 9.82
N ILE A 17 -5.38 2.58 8.56
CA ILE A 17 -6.30 2.35 7.45
C ILE A 17 -6.52 0.85 7.24
N VAL A 18 -5.43 0.07 7.15
CA VAL A 18 -5.52 -1.40 7.00
C VAL A 18 -6.27 -2.02 8.17
N GLN A 19 -5.91 -1.67 9.40
CA GLN A 19 -6.55 -2.22 10.60
C GLN A 19 -8.04 -1.88 10.65
N GLY A 20 -8.42 -0.63 10.37
CA GLY A 20 -9.82 -0.22 10.31
C GLY A 20 -10.59 -1.00 9.24
N ALA A 21 -10.02 -1.15 8.05
CA ALA A 21 -10.64 -1.91 6.96
C ALA A 21 -10.81 -3.40 7.31
N LEU A 22 -9.80 -4.03 7.93
CA LEU A 22 -9.89 -5.42 8.38
C LEU A 22 -10.91 -5.60 9.53
N CYS A 23 -10.95 -4.67 10.48
CA CYS A 23 -11.92 -4.68 11.58
C CYS A 23 -13.37 -4.59 11.11
N SER A 24 -13.63 -3.93 9.96
CA SER A 24 -14.96 -3.87 9.36
C SER A 24 -15.50 -5.23 8.90
N LYS A 25 -14.63 -6.25 8.76
CA LYS A 25 -14.92 -7.58 8.20
C LYS A 25 -15.40 -7.58 6.75
N VAL A 26 -15.39 -6.43 6.07
CA VAL A 26 -15.67 -6.31 4.63
C VAL A 26 -14.44 -6.72 3.81
N PHE A 27 -13.24 -6.50 4.35
CA PHE A 27 -11.98 -6.81 3.71
C PHE A 27 -11.20 -7.87 4.48
N THR A 28 -10.40 -8.63 3.76
CA THR A 28 -9.46 -9.63 4.27
C THR A 28 -8.02 -9.19 3.95
N PRO A 29 -7.01 -9.78 4.61
CA PRO A 29 -5.62 -9.44 4.31
C PRO A 29 -5.21 -9.70 2.85
N LYS A 30 -5.90 -10.59 2.14
CA LYS A 30 -5.65 -10.90 0.72
C LYS A 30 -6.11 -9.81 -0.24
N ASP A 31 -6.97 -8.91 0.23
CA ASP A 31 -7.46 -7.76 -0.55
C ASP A 31 -6.44 -6.60 -0.56
N PHE A 32 -5.35 -6.70 0.22
CA PHE A 32 -4.34 -5.66 0.33
C PHE A 32 -2.95 -6.12 -0.14
N LEU A 33 -2.22 -5.21 -0.76
CA LEU A 33 -0.77 -5.27 -0.95
C LEU A 33 -0.16 -3.95 -0.47
N ALA A 34 0.94 -4.04 0.28
CA ALA A 34 1.62 -2.87 0.82
C ALA A 34 3.07 -2.77 0.30
N TYR A 35 3.53 -1.54 0.13
CA TYR A 35 4.92 -1.21 -0.14
C TYR A 35 5.48 -0.30 0.95
N SER A 36 6.67 -0.62 1.46
CA SER A 36 7.38 0.17 2.47
C SER A 36 8.86 0.21 2.13
N ARG A 37 9.51 1.36 2.38
CA ARG A 37 10.98 1.46 2.31
C ARG A 37 11.66 0.88 3.56
N ASN A 38 10.90 0.66 4.64
CA ASN A 38 11.39 0.16 5.91
C ASN A 38 11.00 -1.32 6.08
N VAL A 39 11.97 -2.23 5.93
CA VAL A 39 11.79 -3.69 6.04
C VAL A 39 11.35 -4.12 7.44
N GLN A 40 11.88 -3.49 8.50
CA GLN A 40 11.47 -3.79 9.87
C GLN A 40 9.96 -3.53 10.05
N ARG A 41 9.48 -2.43 9.47
CA ARG A 41 8.06 -2.09 9.50
C ARG A 41 7.21 -3.07 8.70
N GLU A 42 7.72 -3.60 7.58
CA GLU A 42 7.03 -4.66 6.83
C GLU A 42 6.81 -5.90 7.72
N ILE A 43 7.86 -6.36 8.40
CA ILE A 43 7.81 -7.56 9.25
C ILE A 43 6.78 -7.38 10.36
N GLU A 44 6.82 -6.24 11.04
CA GLU A 44 5.88 -5.91 12.11
C GLU A 44 4.43 -5.91 11.62
N VAL A 45 4.14 -5.17 10.55
CA VAL A 45 2.78 -5.03 10.03
C VAL A 45 2.27 -6.34 9.45
N LYS A 46 3.12 -7.11 8.76
CA LYS A 46 2.77 -8.43 8.24
C LYS A 46 2.38 -9.37 9.37
N LYS A 47 3.13 -9.36 10.48
CA LYS A 47 2.79 -10.16 11.67
C LYS A 47 1.45 -9.74 12.31
N GLN A 48 1.17 -8.44 12.34
CA GLN A 48 -0.05 -7.90 12.97
C GLN A 48 -1.32 -8.09 12.12
N THR A 49 -1.20 -8.00 10.79
CA THR A 49 -2.35 -7.87 9.88
C THR A 49 -2.48 -9.00 8.87
N GLY A 50 -1.40 -9.75 8.60
CA GLY A 50 -1.35 -10.75 7.53
C GLY A 50 -1.28 -10.17 6.11
N VAL A 51 -1.22 -8.84 5.95
CA VAL A 51 -1.17 -8.19 4.63
C VAL A 51 0.11 -8.55 3.87
N GLY A 52 -0.04 -8.73 2.56
CA GLY A 52 1.08 -8.99 1.65
C GLY A 52 1.95 -7.76 1.43
N PHE A 53 3.25 -7.98 1.25
CA PHE A 53 4.22 -6.92 0.96
C PHE A 53 4.90 -7.19 -0.37
N VAL A 54 5.05 -6.14 -1.17
CA VAL A 54 5.75 -6.17 -2.46
C VAL A 54 7.08 -5.45 -2.36
N LYS A 55 7.97 -5.69 -3.33
CA LYS A 55 9.34 -5.11 -3.31
C LYS A 55 9.49 -3.90 -4.21
N SER A 56 8.48 -3.59 -5.02
CA SER A 56 8.52 -2.45 -5.93
C SER A 56 7.16 -1.79 -6.09
N LEU A 57 7.17 -0.49 -6.43
CA LEU A 57 5.95 0.24 -6.82
C LEU A 57 5.30 -0.32 -8.09
N LYS A 58 6.07 -0.99 -8.96
CA LYS A 58 5.57 -1.68 -10.16
C LYS A 58 4.56 -2.77 -9.81
N GLU A 59 4.77 -3.49 -8.72
CA GLU A 59 3.84 -4.52 -8.27
C GLU A 59 2.55 -3.92 -7.70
N ILE A 60 2.66 -2.78 -7.00
CA ILE A 60 1.49 -2.02 -6.51
C ILE A 60 0.66 -1.46 -7.66
N ALA A 61 1.27 -1.02 -8.75
CA ALA A 61 0.59 -0.41 -9.88
C ALA A 61 -0.47 -1.32 -10.56
N ASN A 62 -0.42 -2.63 -10.32
CA ASN A 62 -1.43 -3.58 -10.79
C ASN A 62 -2.68 -3.66 -9.89
N CYS A 63 -2.73 -2.88 -8.81
CA CYS A 63 -3.89 -2.79 -7.92
C CYS A 63 -4.98 -1.92 -8.53
N GLU A 64 -6.25 -2.23 -8.25
CA GLU A 64 -7.40 -1.45 -8.75
C GLU A 64 -7.50 -0.07 -8.10
N GLN A 65 -7.02 0.02 -6.86
CA GLN A 65 -7.02 1.24 -6.06
C GLN A 65 -5.68 1.36 -5.36
N ILE A 66 -5.11 2.57 -5.32
CA ILE A 66 -3.84 2.84 -4.65
C ILE A 66 -4.05 3.95 -3.63
N ILE A 67 -3.65 3.70 -2.39
CA ILE A 67 -3.67 4.66 -1.29
C ILE A 67 -2.23 5.13 -1.05
N LEU A 68 -2.00 6.43 -1.19
CA LEU A 68 -0.75 7.09 -0.82
C LEU A 68 -0.79 7.45 0.67
N ALA A 69 -0.13 6.65 1.50
CA ALA A 69 -0.02 6.83 2.94
C ALA A 69 1.43 7.10 3.37
N THR A 70 2.15 7.87 2.56
CA THR A 70 3.50 8.39 2.83
C THR A 70 3.45 9.76 3.50
N LYS A 71 4.61 10.28 3.91
CA LYS A 71 4.70 11.65 4.44
C LYS A 71 4.52 12.65 3.29
N PRO A 72 3.96 13.85 3.52
CA PRO A 72 3.72 14.84 2.48
C PRO A 72 4.94 15.16 1.60
N GLN A 73 6.12 15.27 2.21
CA GLN A 73 7.38 15.53 1.50
C GLN A 73 7.82 14.40 0.56
N ASP A 74 7.36 13.16 0.79
CA ASP A 74 7.69 12.00 -0.04
C ASP A 74 6.71 11.82 -1.20
N ILE A 75 5.59 12.56 -1.24
CA ILE A 75 4.51 12.33 -2.21
C ILE A 75 5.00 12.59 -3.64
N ILE A 76 5.72 13.69 -3.86
CA ILE A 76 6.21 14.06 -5.21
C ILE A 76 7.12 12.96 -5.76
N ASP A 77 8.09 12.49 -4.97
CA ASP A 77 9.01 11.42 -5.38
C ASP A 77 8.29 10.11 -5.72
N VAL A 78 7.21 9.80 -4.98
CA VAL A 78 6.38 8.62 -5.24
C VAL A 78 5.57 8.79 -6.53
N LEU A 79 5.00 9.98 -6.77
CA LEU A 79 4.24 10.27 -7.99
C LEU A 79 5.12 10.21 -9.23
N VAL A 80 6.33 10.77 -9.20
CA VAL A 80 7.30 10.69 -10.31
C VAL A 80 7.69 9.24 -10.62
N GLN A 81 7.86 8.40 -9.59
CA GLN A 81 8.10 6.97 -9.81
C GLN A 81 6.90 6.26 -10.42
N LEU A 82 5.68 6.64 -10.02
CA LEU A 82 4.45 6.07 -10.54
C LEU A 82 4.11 6.54 -11.95
N GLU A 83 4.48 7.75 -12.35
CA GLU A 83 4.28 8.28 -13.71
C GLU A 83 4.89 7.37 -14.78
N ASN A 84 6.03 6.77 -14.47
CA ASN A 84 6.72 5.83 -15.37
C ASN A 84 6.10 4.42 -15.41
N ILE A 85 5.07 4.16 -14.60
CA ILE A 85 4.51 2.83 -14.36
C ILE A 85 3.01 2.80 -14.66
N LEU A 86 2.28 3.79 -14.17
CA LEU A 86 0.87 3.98 -14.41
C LEU A 86 0.72 4.86 -15.67
N PRO A 87 -0.21 4.54 -16.58
CA PRO A 87 -0.61 5.48 -17.62
C PRO A 87 -1.37 6.63 -16.93
N ILE A 88 -0.64 7.60 -16.38
CA ILE A 88 -1.25 8.79 -15.79
C ILE A 88 -1.66 9.70 -16.95
N ILE A 89 -2.97 9.80 -17.17
CA ILE A 89 -3.57 10.92 -17.90
C ILE A 89 -3.68 12.05 -16.88
N ILE A 90 -2.75 13.02 -16.94
CA ILE A 90 -2.87 14.28 -16.20
C ILE A 90 -3.84 15.18 -16.95
#